data_AF-A0A6A7BZG6-F1
#
_entry.id   AF-A0A6A7BZG6-F1
#
_cell.length_a   1.000
_cell.length_b   1.000
_cell.length_c   1.000
_cell.angle_alpha   90.00
_cell.angle_beta   90.00
_cell.angle_gamma   90.00
#
_symmetry.space_group_name_H-M   'P 1'
#
loop_
_entity.id
_entity.type
_entity.pdbx_description
1 polymer ?
#
loop_
_entity_poly.entity_id
_entity_poly.type
_entity_poly.pdbx_seq_one_letter_code
_entity_poly.pdbx_strand_id
1 'polypeptide(L)'
;MYRPGIPSPATRELPMPNISTITSLNQAHATLLHCWNQLARFVRECVAGPLPPPAVTALEERRQHFSAWLNQWENAFKQFLCITRASMDSEQLTLSRVLKANHLCCYIMTSIAGRPPTVADTFEAEFRAIVDLCGAVFYARSLSPRPPPAVEPIAAGLDVQSPLHVVAAQCRNTDISNRAREMILHQCR
;
A
#
# COMPACT_ATOMS: atom_id res chain seq x y z
N MET A 1 6.46 -36.23 -33.48
CA MET A 1 6.68 -34.77 -33.65
C MET A 1 6.60 -34.11 -32.28
N TYR A 2 7.75 -33.74 -31.70
CA TYR A 2 7.84 -33.05 -30.41
C TYR A 2 7.76 -31.54 -30.67
N ARG A 3 6.80 -30.83 -30.07
CA ARG A 3 6.80 -29.35 -30.08
C ARG A 3 7.66 -28.88 -28.90
N PRO A 4 8.72 -28.09 -29.13
CA PRO A 4 9.51 -27.53 -28.05
C PRO A 4 8.66 -26.53 -27.25
N GLY A 5 8.67 -26.68 -25.92
CA GLY A 5 8.06 -25.71 -25.02
C GLY A 5 8.71 -24.36 -25.22
N ILE A 6 7.91 -23.36 -25.58
CA ILE A 6 8.35 -21.97 -25.63
C ILE A 6 8.81 -21.61 -24.22
N PRO A 7 10.09 -21.25 -24.00
CA PRO A 7 10.52 -20.74 -22.71
C PRO A 7 9.74 -19.46 -22.44
N SER A 8 8.94 -19.48 -21.37
CA SER A 8 8.26 -18.29 -20.86
C SER A 8 9.32 -17.19 -20.71
N PRO A 9 9.11 -15.99 -21.26
CA PRO A 9 10.08 -14.92 -21.12
C PRO A 9 10.29 -14.69 -19.63
N ALA A 10 11.53 -14.88 -19.16
CA ALA A 10 11.94 -14.55 -17.81
C ALA A 10 11.48 -13.11 -17.57
N THR A 11 10.43 -12.96 -16.78
CA THR A 11 9.89 -11.65 -16.48
C THR A 11 11.01 -10.94 -15.74
N ARG A 12 11.62 -9.94 -16.38
CA ARG A 12 12.62 -9.07 -15.76
C ARG A 12 11.92 -8.23 -14.69
N GLU A 13 11.45 -8.89 -13.63
CA GLU A 13 11.05 -8.22 -12.41
C GLU A 13 12.31 -7.60 -11.82
N LEU A 14 12.27 -6.29 -11.64
CA LEU A 14 13.30 -5.59 -10.89
C LEU A 14 13.26 -6.12 -9.45
N PRO A 15 14.42 -6.31 -8.80
CA PRO A 15 14.44 -6.71 -7.40
C PRO A 15 13.79 -5.64 -6.52
N MET A 16 13.22 -6.07 -5.39
CA MET A 16 12.72 -5.15 -4.38
C MET A 16 13.84 -4.17 -3.96
N PRO A 17 13.57 -2.86 -3.91
CA PRO A 17 14.60 -1.88 -3.60
C PRO A 17 15.10 -2.07 -2.18
N ASN A 18 16.41 -2.02 -1.95
CA ASN A 18 16.94 -2.05 -0.59
C ASN A 18 16.70 -0.68 0.09
N ILE A 19 16.07 -0.69 1.27
CA ILE A 19 15.78 0.54 2.01
C ILE A 19 16.50 0.52 3.34
N SER A 20 17.65 1.17 3.40
CA SER A 20 18.31 1.49 4.68
C SER A 20 17.82 2.83 5.23
N THR A 21 17.57 3.81 4.36
CA THR A 21 17.20 5.18 4.74
C THR A 21 16.23 5.81 3.74
N ILE A 22 15.37 6.70 4.26
CA ILE A 22 14.51 7.57 3.46
C ILE A 22 14.95 9.01 3.71
N THR A 23 15.26 9.75 2.65
CA THR A 23 15.75 11.13 2.72
C THR A 23 14.75 12.15 2.15
N SER A 24 13.72 11.68 1.47
CA SER A 24 12.67 12.53 0.89
C SER A 24 11.34 11.79 0.76
N LEU A 25 10.24 12.54 0.72
CA LEU A 25 8.91 12.00 0.42
C LEU A 25 8.86 11.37 -0.99
N ASN A 26 9.61 11.89 -1.96
CA ASN A 26 9.68 11.33 -3.31
C ASN A 26 10.30 9.93 -3.33
N GLN A 27 11.40 9.74 -2.58
CA GLN A 27 12.01 8.42 -2.43
C GLN A 27 11.06 7.45 -1.72
N ALA A 28 10.40 7.90 -0.64
CA ALA A 28 9.41 7.11 0.08
C ALA A 28 8.26 6.67 -0.85
N HIS A 29 7.75 7.59 -1.66
CA HIS A 29 6.71 7.34 -2.65
C HIS A 29 7.16 6.32 -3.71
N ALA A 30 8.29 6.57 -4.38
CA ALA A 30 8.76 5.72 -5.47
C ALA A 30 9.01 4.28 -5.01
N THR A 31 9.63 4.11 -3.84
CA THR A 31 9.91 2.79 -3.28
C THR A 31 8.65 2.06 -2.82
N LEU A 32 7.69 2.77 -2.21
CA LEU A 32 6.41 2.17 -1.83
C LEU A 32 5.55 1.81 -3.04
N LEU A 33 5.52 2.66 -4.07
CA LEU A 33 4.81 2.37 -5.33
C LEU A 33 5.40 1.13 -6.02
N HIS A 34 6.72 0.97 -5.98
CA HIS A 34 7.36 -0.23 -6.47
C HIS A 34 6.89 -1.48 -5.71
N CYS A 35 6.87 -1.42 -4.38
CA CYS A 35 6.32 -2.49 -3.54
C CYS A 35 4.86 -2.79 -3.87
N TRP A 36 4.03 -1.76 -4.00
CA TRP A 36 2.61 -1.89 -4.35
C TRP A 36 2.42 -2.68 -5.66
N ASN A 37 3.18 -2.32 -6.70
CA ASN A 37 3.09 -2.99 -8.00
C ASN A 37 3.49 -4.47 -7.95
N GLN A 38 4.55 -4.80 -7.20
CA GLN A 38 4.94 -6.19 -6.98
C GLN A 38 3.90 -6.94 -6.14
N LEU A 39 3.39 -6.31 -5.09
CA LEU A 39 2.40 -6.90 -4.20
C LEU A 39 1.09 -7.19 -4.94
N ALA A 40 0.64 -6.29 -5.82
CA ALA A 40 -0.54 -6.51 -6.64
C ALA A 40 -0.42 -7.77 -7.52
N ARG A 41 0.79 -8.09 -8.01
CA ARG A 41 1.07 -9.35 -8.73
C ARG A 41 1.00 -10.54 -7.79
N PHE A 42 1.68 -10.46 -6.65
CA PHE A 42 1.68 -11.50 -5.62
C PHE A 42 0.27 -11.86 -5.15
N VAL A 43 -0.58 -10.86 -4.88
CA VAL A 43 -1.99 -11.08 -4.47
C VAL A 43 -2.77 -11.83 -5.54
N ARG A 44 -2.56 -11.51 -6.83
CA ARG A 44 -3.20 -12.25 -7.93
C ARG A 44 -2.74 -13.70 -8.02
N GLU A 45 -1.46 -13.97 -7.75
CA GLU A 45 -0.93 -15.33 -7.68
C GLU A 45 -1.52 -16.12 -6.50
N CYS A 46 -1.73 -15.47 -5.36
CA CYS A 46 -2.31 -16.10 -4.16
C CYS A 46 -3.76 -16.57 -4.34
N VAL A 47 -4.51 -15.96 -5.27
CA VAL A 47 -5.90 -16.34 -5.57
C VAL A 47 -6.01 -17.31 -6.74
N ALA A 48 -4.88 -17.68 -7.36
CA ALA A 48 -4.82 -18.55 -8.54
C ALA A 48 -4.86 -20.05 -8.16
N GLY A 49 -5.99 -20.49 -7.60
CA GLY A 49 -6.31 -21.91 -7.42
C GLY A 49 -5.36 -22.72 -6.50
N PRO A 50 -5.55 -24.04 -6.41
CA PRO A 50 -4.73 -24.91 -5.56
C PRO A 50 -3.29 -24.99 -6.07
N LEU A 51 -2.32 -24.71 -5.19
CA LEU A 51 -0.89 -24.77 -5.50
C LEU A 51 -0.27 -26.09 -5.00
N PRO A 52 0.71 -26.66 -5.72
CA PRO A 52 1.48 -27.78 -5.23
C PRO A 52 2.34 -27.36 -4.01
N PRO A 53 2.69 -28.29 -3.10
CA PRO A 53 3.46 -27.98 -1.88
C PRO A 53 4.71 -27.09 -2.06
N PRO A 54 5.61 -27.31 -3.04
CA PRO A 54 6.76 -26.42 -3.23
C PRO A 54 6.37 -24.98 -3.59
N ALA A 55 5.26 -24.79 -4.30
CA ALA A 55 4.75 -23.46 -4.62
C ALA A 55 4.13 -22.77 -3.39
N VAL A 56 3.53 -23.53 -2.46
CA VAL A 56 3.05 -23.00 -1.17
C VAL A 56 4.21 -22.48 -0.33
N THR A 57 5.32 -23.23 -0.25
CA THR A 57 6.53 -22.78 0.46
C THR A 57 7.10 -21.51 -0.14
N ALA A 58 7.28 -21.47 -1.47
CA ALA A 58 7.78 -20.28 -2.16
C ALA A 58 6.89 -19.04 -1.96
N LEU A 59 5.56 -19.24 -1.89
CA LEU A 59 4.60 -18.18 -1.64
C LEU A 59 4.73 -17.61 -0.22
N GLU A 60 4.95 -18.47 0.78
CA GLU A 60 5.15 -18.04 2.17
C GLU A 60 6.51 -17.34 2.34
N GLU A 61 7.58 -17.80 1.69
CA GLU A 61 8.87 -17.10 1.65
C GLU A 61 8.74 -15.70 1.03
N ARG A 62 8.02 -15.58 -0.09
CA ARG A 62 7.77 -14.29 -0.75
C ARG A 62 6.94 -13.37 0.15
N ARG A 63 5.96 -13.91 0.89
CA ARG A 63 5.19 -13.17 1.88
C ARG A 63 6.09 -12.63 3.00
N GLN A 64 6.93 -13.48 3.57
CA GLN A 64 7.88 -13.09 4.62
C GLN A 64 8.84 -12.00 4.12
N HIS A 65 9.29 -12.09 2.87
CA HIS A 65 10.11 -11.08 2.23
C HIS A 65 9.40 -9.71 2.15
N PHE A 66 8.14 -9.68 1.69
CA PHE A 66 7.34 -8.45 1.69
C PHE A 66 7.13 -7.90 3.10
N SER A 67 6.79 -8.74 4.07
CA SER A 67 6.59 -8.32 5.46
C SER A 67 7.86 -7.70 6.06
N ALA A 68 9.02 -8.34 5.85
CA ALA A 68 10.31 -7.82 6.31
C ALA A 68 10.62 -6.47 5.66
N TRP A 69 10.42 -6.35 4.35
CA TRP A 69 10.63 -5.11 3.61
C TRP A 69 9.71 -3.98 4.09
N LEU A 70 8.42 -4.26 4.30
CA LEU A 70 7.45 -3.26 4.76
C LEU A 70 7.76 -2.76 6.18
N ASN A 71 8.27 -3.63 7.04
CA ASN A 71 8.76 -3.24 8.37
C ASN A 71 10.00 -2.35 8.27
N GLN A 72 10.92 -2.66 7.35
CA GLN A 72 12.12 -1.87 7.13
C GLN A 72 11.76 -0.48 6.56
N TRP A 73 10.87 -0.42 5.57
CA TRP A 73 10.34 0.82 5.01
C TRP A 73 9.69 1.68 6.10
N GLU A 74 8.85 1.08 6.96
CA GLU A 74 8.19 1.80 8.06
C GLU A 74 9.18 2.41 9.04
N ASN A 75 10.22 1.66 9.42
CA ASN A 75 11.23 2.15 10.33
C ASN A 75 12.01 3.32 9.72
N ALA A 76 12.43 3.20 8.46
CA ALA A 76 13.11 4.28 7.75
C ALA A 76 12.21 5.52 7.59
N PHE A 77 10.92 5.32 7.31
CA PHE A 77 9.95 6.39 7.16
C PHE A 77 9.68 7.11 8.48
N LYS A 78 9.53 6.38 9.59
CA LYS A 78 9.41 6.96 10.94
C LYS A 78 10.62 7.81 11.29
N GLN A 79 11.83 7.32 11.04
CA GLN A 79 13.07 8.08 11.29
C GLN A 79 13.10 9.37 10.48
N PHE A 80 12.77 9.30 9.19
CA PHE A 80 12.66 10.47 8.33
C PHE A 80 11.65 11.49 8.88
N LEU A 81 10.46 11.05 9.30
CA LEU A 81 9.43 11.93 9.86
C LEU A 81 9.86 12.54 11.20
N CYS A 82 10.54 11.79 12.08
CA CYS A 82 11.04 12.35 13.34
C CYS A 82 11.98 13.54 13.13
N ILE A 83 12.77 13.52 12.04
CA ILE A 83 13.73 14.58 11.71
C ILE A 83 13.04 15.76 11.01
N THR A 84 12.15 15.48 10.07
CA THR A 84 11.68 16.49 9.10
C THR A 84 10.28 17.03 9.34
N ARG A 85 9.46 16.36 10.18
CA ARG A 85 8.04 16.72 10.37
C ARG A 85 7.83 18.16 10.85
N ALA A 86 8.72 18.68 11.69
CA ALA A 86 8.60 20.05 12.22
C ALA A 86 8.75 21.14 11.14
N SER A 87 9.44 20.84 10.04
CA SER A 87 9.64 21.76 8.92
C SER A 87 8.75 21.44 7.70
N MET A 88 7.86 20.46 7.81
CA MET A 88 6.98 20.10 6.70
C MET A 88 5.84 21.11 6.53
N ASP A 89 5.57 21.49 5.29
CA ASP A 89 4.37 22.25 4.95
C ASP A 89 3.11 21.36 4.94
N SER A 90 1.94 21.98 4.73
CA SER A 90 0.65 21.27 4.72
C SER A 90 0.54 20.23 3.60
N GLU A 91 1.18 20.45 2.45
CA GLU A 91 1.15 19.52 1.32
C GLU A 91 2.00 18.29 1.62
N GLN A 92 3.20 18.50 2.16
CA GLN A 92 4.11 17.44 2.61
C GLN A 92 3.51 16.62 3.75
N LEU A 93 2.84 17.26 4.70
CA LEU A 93 2.07 16.56 5.75
C LEU A 93 0.93 15.75 5.14
N THR A 94 0.26 16.25 4.11
CA THR A 94 -0.80 15.51 3.41
C THR A 94 -0.22 14.29 2.67
N LEU A 95 0.88 14.47 1.93
CA LEU A 95 1.56 13.39 1.22
C LEU A 95 2.08 12.31 2.18
N SER A 96 2.64 12.69 3.34
CA SER A 96 3.09 11.71 4.34
C SER A 96 1.93 10.84 4.87
N ARG A 97 0.73 11.41 5.05
CA ARG A 97 -0.47 10.65 5.42
C ARG A 97 -0.91 9.69 4.32
N VAL A 98 -0.87 10.11 3.06
CA VAL A 98 -1.15 9.25 1.90
C VAL A 98 -0.19 8.06 1.87
N LEU A 99 1.11 8.31 2.01
CA LEU A 99 2.13 7.25 2.04
C LEU A 99 1.89 6.28 3.20
N LYS A 100 1.58 6.81 4.39
CA LYS A 100 1.31 5.96 5.56
C LYS A 100 0.07 5.09 5.37
N ALA A 101 -1.00 5.61 4.79
CA ALA A 101 -2.21 4.85 4.49
C ALA A 101 -1.92 3.72 3.47
N ASN A 102 -1.14 4.01 2.43
CA ASN A 102 -0.74 3.01 1.44
C ASN A 102 0.19 1.94 2.02
N HIS A 103 1.11 2.31 2.92
CA HIS A 103 1.95 1.35 3.64
C HIS A 103 1.11 0.37 4.46
N LEU A 104 0.15 0.88 5.25
CA LEU A 104 -0.76 0.04 6.03
C LEU A 104 -1.57 -0.89 5.12
N CYS A 105 -2.03 -0.37 3.99
CA CYS A 105 -2.74 -1.17 2.99
C CYS A 105 -1.86 -2.30 2.43
N CYS A 106 -0.61 -2.02 2.05
CA CYS A 106 0.34 -3.06 1.62
C CYS A 106 0.56 -4.12 2.72
N TYR A 107 0.72 -3.68 3.95
CA TYR A 107 0.95 -4.56 5.10
C TYR A 107 -0.22 -5.53 5.35
N ILE A 108 -1.45 -5.01 5.30
CA ILE A 108 -2.66 -5.82 5.42
C ILE A 108 -2.76 -6.79 4.24
N MET A 109 -2.64 -6.30 2.99
CA MET A 109 -2.76 -7.13 1.79
C MET A 109 -1.74 -8.28 1.78
N THR A 110 -0.50 -8.00 2.20
CA THR A 110 0.55 -9.02 2.33
C THR A 110 0.15 -10.10 3.34
N SER A 111 -0.51 -9.72 4.43
CA SER A 111 -0.92 -10.64 5.49
C SER A 111 -2.14 -11.48 5.11
N ILE A 112 -3.11 -10.92 4.39
CA ILE A 112 -4.38 -11.58 4.08
C ILE A 112 -4.37 -12.38 2.78
N ALA A 113 -3.46 -12.09 1.83
CA ALA A 113 -3.49 -12.69 0.50
C ALA A 113 -3.47 -14.23 0.54
N GLY A 114 -4.45 -14.89 -0.08
CA GLY A 114 -4.55 -16.36 -0.10
C GLY A 114 -4.83 -17.01 1.26
N ARG A 115 -5.25 -16.23 2.27
CA ARG A 115 -5.59 -16.73 3.61
C ARG A 115 -7.10 -16.55 3.90
N PRO A 116 -7.64 -17.25 4.91
CA PRO A 116 -9.04 -17.10 5.28
C PRO A 116 -9.41 -15.65 5.62
N PRO A 117 -10.63 -15.18 5.30
CA PRO A 117 -11.06 -13.81 5.59
C PRO A 117 -10.98 -13.40 7.06
N THR A 118 -11.04 -14.37 7.98
CA THR A 118 -10.92 -14.14 9.43
C THR A 118 -9.55 -13.57 9.83
N VAL A 119 -8.52 -13.69 8.99
CA VAL A 119 -7.21 -13.06 9.23
C VAL A 119 -7.34 -11.53 9.17
N ALA A 120 -8.30 -10.98 8.42
CA ALA A 120 -8.51 -9.54 8.38
C ALA A 120 -8.95 -8.96 9.74
N ASP A 121 -9.59 -9.77 10.60
CA ASP A 121 -10.10 -9.31 11.90
C ASP A 121 -8.97 -8.88 12.85
N THR A 122 -7.74 -9.36 12.66
CA THR A 122 -6.59 -8.95 13.47
C THR A 122 -6.07 -7.55 13.13
N PHE A 123 -6.53 -6.95 12.02
CA PHE A 123 -6.06 -5.66 11.50
C PHE A 123 -7.05 -4.51 11.71
N GLU A 124 -7.96 -4.63 12.69
CA GLU A 124 -8.96 -3.58 12.96
C GLU A 124 -8.31 -2.22 13.25
N ALA A 125 -7.21 -2.21 14.01
CA ALA A 125 -6.49 -0.99 14.37
C ALA A 125 -5.90 -0.31 13.12
N GLU A 126 -5.31 -1.09 12.21
CA GLU A 126 -4.74 -0.61 10.96
C GLU A 126 -5.82 -0.10 10.01
N PHE A 127 -6.96 -0.80 9.92
CA PHE A 127 -8.11 -0.32 9.15
C PHE A 127 -8.62 1.03 9.68
N ARG A 128 -8.76 1.19 10.99
CA ARG A 128 -9.13 2.46 11.62
C ARG A 128 -8.12 3.57 11.32
N ALA A 129 -6.83 3.26 11.43
CA ALA A 129 -5.75 4.20 11.12
C ALA A 129 -5.77 4.65 9.65
N ILE A 130 -6.05 3.75 8.69
CA ILE A 130 -6.22 4.11 7.28
C ILE A 130 -7.36 5.13 7.12
N VAL A 131 -8.53 4.84 7.71
CA VAL A 131 -9.70 5.73 7.62
C VAL A 131 -9.41 7.11 8.21
N ASP A 132 -8.75 7.18 9.37
CA ASP A 132 -8.41 8.45 10.02
C ASP A 132 -7.38 9.25 9.21
N LEU A 133 -6.37 8.59 8.65
CA LEU A 133 -5.38 9.23 7.77
C LEU A 133 -6.03 9.79 6.50
N CYS A 134 -6.88 8.99 5.84
CA CYS A 134 -7.61 9.43 4.65
C CYS A 134 -8.57 10.58 4.98
N GLY A 135 -9.24 10.54 6.13
CA GLY A 135 -10.12 11.62 6.61
C GLY A 135 -9.36 12.93 6.80
N ALA A 136 -8.18 12.87 7.40
CA ALA A 136 -7.31 14.04 7.56
C ALA A 136 -6.80 14.59 6.22
N VAL A 137 -6.54 13.73 5.22
CA VAL A 137 -6.19 14.16 3.85
C VAL A 137 -7.34 14.91 3.19
N PHE A 138 -8.57 14.40 3.29
CA PHE A 138 -9.74 15.09 2.76
C PHE A 138 -9.97 16.45 3.40
N TYR A 139 -9.91 16.49 4.73
CA TYR A 139 -10.05 17.73 5.47
C TYR A 139 -9.01 18.76 5.03
N ALA A 140 -7.72 18.36 4.94
CA ALA A 140 -6.67 19.25 4.48
C ALA A 140 -6.88 19.77 3.05
N ARG A 141 -7.33 18.92 2.13
CA ARG A 141 -7.66 19.31 0.74
C ARG A 141 -8.87 20.26 0.67
N SER A 142 -9.84 20.12 1.57
CA SER A 142 -11.01 21.01 1.63
C SER A 142 -10.66 22.42 2.09
N LEU A 143 -9.65 22.57 2.95
CA LEU A 143 -9.20 23.86 3.47
C LEU A 143 -8.31 24.64 2.50
N SER A 144 -7.72 23.96 1.52
CA SER A 144 -6.84 24.58 0.53
C SER A 144 -7.25 24.13 -0.87
N PRO A 145 -8.26 24.78 -1.49
CA PRO A 145 -8.71 24.48 -2.86
C PRO A 145 -7.69 24.91 -3.94
N ARG A 146 -6.41 25.08 -3.58
CA ARG A 146 -5.41 25.68 -4.46
C ARG A 146 -5.26 24.80 -5.71
N PRO A 147 -5.30 25.37 -6.93
CA PRO A 147 -4.98 24.61 -8.14
C PRO A 147 -3.55 24.06 -7.99
N PRO A 148 -3.29 22.83 -8.46
CA PRO A 148 -2.01 22.19 -8.26
C PRO A 148 -0.89 23.08 -8.83
N PRO A 149 0.22 23.29 -8.11
CA PRO A 149 1.38 23.93 -8.71
C PRO A 149 1.82 23.12 -9.94
N ALA A 150 2.35 23.81 -10.97
CA ALA A 150 2.84 23.22 -12.22
C ALA A 150 4.11 22.34 -12.05
N VAL A 151 4.31 21.78 -10.86
CA VAL A 151 5.37 20.84 -10.52
C VAL A 151 4.77 19.45 -10.64
N GLU A 152 5.43 18.59 -11.41
CA GLU A 152 4.92 17.30 -11.88
C GLU A 152 4.11 16.52 -10.83
N PRO A 153 2.97 15.92 -11.21
CA PRO A 153 2.13 15.22 -10.26
C PRO A 153 2.87 13.99 -9.75
N ILE A 154 3.44 14.11 -8.55
CA ILE A 154 3.95 12.98 -7.76
C ILE A 154 2.79 11.98 -7.45
N ALA A 155 1.55 12.33 -7.79
CA ALA A 155 0.31 11.54 -7.70
C ALA A 155 0.12 10.45 -8.77
N ALA A 156 1.13 10.10 -9.57
CA ALA A 156 1.02 8.94 -10.45
C ALA A 156 1.23 7.64 -9.66
N GLY A 157 0.16 7.12 -9.04
CA GLY A 157 0.06 5.71 -8.65
C GLY A 157 -0.36 5.41 -7.21
N LEU A 158 -0.02 6.25 -6.22
CA LEU A 158 -0.46 6.10 -4.83
C LEU A 158 -1.38 7.24 -4.41
N ASP A 159 -2.60 6.90 -3.99
CA ASP A 159 -3.60 7.84 -3.51
C ASP A 159 -4.34 7.28 -2.28
N VAL A 160 -5.40 7.96 -1.85
CA VAL A 160 -6.24 7.48 -0.74
C VAL A 160 -7.31 6.48 -1.19
N GLN A 161 -7.54 6.30 -2.49
CA GLN A 161 -8.62 5.45 -3.00
C GLN A 161 -8.29 3.98 -2.78
N SER A 162 -7.09 3.55 -3.13
CA SER A 162 -6.71 2.14 -2.99
C SER A 162 -6.82 1.63 -1.54
N PRO A 163 -6.29 2.35 -0.53
CA PRO A 163 -6.49 1.99 0.87
C PRO A 163 -7.96 1.96 1.31
N LEU A 164 -8.77 2.94 0.89
CA LEU A 164 -10.20 2.98 1.25
C LEU A 164 -10.98 1.81 0.66
N HIS A 165 -10.71 1.44 -0.59
CA HIS A 165 -11.32 0.26 -1.21
C HIS A 165 -10.95 -1.04 -0.49
N VAL A 166 -9.70 -1.17 -0.04
CA VAL A 166 -9.27 -2.33 0.75
C VAL A 166 -9.98 -2.37 2.11
N VAL A 167 -10.09 -1.25 2.82
CA VAL A 167 -10.86 -1.18 4.07
C VAL A 167 -12.32 -1.58 3.82
N ALA A 168 -12.96 -0.99 2.80
CA ALA A 168 -14.36 -1.26 2.49
C ALA A 168 -14.62 -2.72 2.06
N ALA A 169 -13.64 -3.40 1.47
CA ALA A 169 -13.78 -4.78 1.02
C ALA A 169 -13.41 -5.82 2.09
N GLN A 170 -12.40 -5.53 2.92
CA GLN A 170 -11.78 -6.54 3.80
C GLN A 170 -12.13 -6.35 5.28
N CYS A 171 -12.51 -5.15 5.71
CA CYS A 171 -12.83 -4.90 7.11
C CYS A 171 -14.23 -5.41 7.46
N ARG A 172 -14.33 -6.35 8.41
CA ARG A 172 -15.62 -6.91 8.88
C ARG A 172 -16.32 -6.03 9.92
N ASN A 173 -15.62 -5.08 10.51
CA ASN A 173 -16.23 -4.07 11.38
C ASN A 173 -17.07 -3.10 10.51
N THR A 174 -18.38 -3.12 10.73
CA THR A 174 -19.34 -2.37 9.90
C THR A 174 -19.15 -0.86 10.00
N ASP A 175 -18.79 -0.35 11.17
CA ASP A 175 -18.64 1.09 11.39
C ASP A 175 -17.42 1.62 10.61
N ILE A 176 -16.30 0.91 10.68
CA ILE A 176 -15.07 1.28 9.97
C ILE A 176 -15.28 1.16 8.45
N SER A 177 -15.86 0.04 7.99
CA SER A 177 -16.08 -0.20 6.56
C SER A 177 -17.10 0.77 5.96
N ASN A 178 -18.16 1.14 6.68
CA ASN A 178 -19.14 2.13 6.22
C ASN A 178 -18.53 3.51 6.09
N ARG A 179 -17.73 3.95 7.07
CA ARG A 179 -17.02 5.23 7.00
C ARG A 179 -16.09 5.30 5.78
N ALA A 180 -15.39 4.20 5.46
CA ALA A 180 -14.58 4.12 4.25
C ALA A 180 -15.42 4.23 2.96
N ARG A 181 -16.59 3.57 2.90
CA ARG A 181 -17.52 3.65 1.75
C ARG A 181 -18.07 5.06 1.54
N GLU A 182 -18.46 5.74 2.62
CA GLU A 182 -18.92 7.13 2.55
C GLU A 182 -17.84 8.04 1.96
N MET A 183 -16.59 7.90 2.42
CA MET A 183 -15.45 8.68 1.91
C MET A 183 -15.17 8.43 0.43
N ILE A 184 -15.36 7.20 -0.06
CA ILE A 184 -15.26 6.87 -1.49
C ILE A 184 -16.35 7.61 -2.28
N LEU A 185 -17.60 7.56 -1.81
CA LEU A 185 -18.74 8.19 -2.48
C LEU A 185 -18.61 9.72 -2.57
N HIS A 186 -18.04 10.36 -1.54
CA HIS A 186 -17.81 11.80 -1.51
C HIS A 186 -16.69 12.31 -2.43
N GLN A 187 -15.87 11.42 -3.03
CA GLN A 187 -14.89 11.80 -4.05
C GLN A 187 -15.47 11.88 -5.47
N CYS A 188 -16.61 11.25 -5.73
CA CYS A 188 -17.22 11.20 -7.07
C CYS A 188 -18.19 12.35 -7.36
N ARG A 189 -18.21 13.40 -6.53
CA ARG A 189 -19.04 14.61 -6.70
C ARG A 189 -18.14 15.84 -6.82
#